data_AF-A0A960UXY8-F1
#
_entry.id   AF-A0A960UXY8-F1
#
_cell.length_a   1.000
_cell.length_b   1.000
_cell.length_c   1.000
_cell.angle_alpha   90.00
_cell.angle_beta   90.00
_cell.angle_gamma   90.00
#
_symmetry.space_group_name_H-M   'P 1'
#
loop_
_entity.id
_entity.type
_entity.pdbx_description
1 polymer ?
#
loop_
_entity_poly.entity_id
_entity_poly.type
_entity_poly.pdbx_seq_one_letter_code
_entity_poly.pdbx_strand_id
1 'polypeptide(L)'
;MKELKAIELSIKLRATPAQVYRALTSQNELRKWWAPKVIMSRNIVAQEEDRLMEMRLIQSEANEMVRYSWRGQEWEKDRPTTVITLQIEDLGASRSNTGEGLRLKVSHDGWTDKDERDYQAGVWKKALQVLKMLLADKDYRPWWQGVEARGSWRQVKLAILKPVIESIEKKPPIKQSKQIIQSAWRLCNQLDAYGNWYIKNDDSEYQLRYENMQIFSATPDGLVTLHWQDIKQLLGPALDDAINRYIVEQDQDVNPGKTQIQMPIQKLHLDIWIEWCLDILTIGRERRAAK
;
A
#
# COMPACT_ATOMS: atom_id res chain seq x y z
N MET A 1 34.28 -3.98 8.98
CA MET A 1 33.03 -3.35 9.48
C MET A 1 32.85 -3.73 10.93
N LYS A 2 32.39 -2.81 11.79
CA LYS A 2 32.14 -3.11 13.21
C LYS A 2 30.72 -3.67 13.33
N GLU A 3 30.59 -4.85 13.94
CA GLU A 3 29.30 -5.46 14.20
C GLU A 3 28.53 -4.68 15.28
N LEU A 4 27.22 -4.50 15.06
CA LEU A 4 26.30 -3.83 15.96
C LEU A 4 25.64 -4.84 16.91
N LYS A 5 25.10 -4.36 18.03
CA LYS A 5 24.38 -5.21 18.97
C LYS A 5 23.16 -5.84 18.30
N ALA A 6 22.96 -7.14 18.58
CA ALA A 6 21.80 -7.89 18.15
C ALA A 6 20.48 -7.23 18.59
N ILE A 7 19.40 -7.57 17.89
CA ILE A 7 18.04 -7.28 18.35
C ILE A 7 17.63 -8.46 19.22
N GLU A 8 17.45 -8.22 20.52
CA GLU A 8 17.04 -9.25 21.48
C GLU A 8 15.66 -8.90 22.05
N LEU A 9 14.70 -9.80 21.89
CA LEU A 9 13.32 -9.64 22.36
C LEU A 9 12.82 -10.94 22.98
N SER A 10 11.89 -10.82 23.92
CA SER A 10 11.31 -11.98 24.59
C SER A 10 9.84 -11.72 24.87
N ILE A 11 8.98 -12.67 24.54
CA ILE A 11 7.54 -12.60 24.80
C ILE A 11 7.05 -13.89 25.48
N LYS A 12 6.05 -13.74 26.35
CA LYS A 12 5.31 -14.87 26.92
C LYS A 12 4.11 -15.19 26.03
N LEU A 13 3.87 -16.48 25.80
CA LEU A 13 2.85 -16.99 24.89
C LEU A 13 1.89 -17.94 25.60
N ARG A 14 0.62 -17.86 25.22
CA ARG A 14 -0.44 -18.80 25.61
C ARG A 14 -0.66 -19.79 24.46
N ALA A 15 0.24 -20.75 24.32
CA ALA A 15 0.18 -21.78 23.29
C ALA A 15 1.01 -23.00 23.70
N THR A 16 0.87 -24.09 22.95
CA THR A 16 1.76 -25.27 23.04
C THR A 16 3.02 -25.06 22.20
N PRO A 17 4.14 -25.74 22.52
CA PRO A 17 5.37 -25.65 21.72
C PRO A 17 5.14 -25.94 20.23
N ALA A 18 4.28 -26.94 19.94
CA ALA A 18 3.90 -27.31 18.58
C ALA A 18 3.15 -26.19 17.82
N GLN A 19 2.25 -25.46 18.49
CA GLN A 19 1.57 -24.32 17.88
C GLN A 19 2.55 -23.19 17.57
N VAL A 20 3.46 -22.89 18.50
CA VAL A 20 4.50 -21.86 18.28
C VAL A 20 5.39 -22.28 17.11
N TYR A 21 5.92 -23.50 17.12
CA TYR A 21 6.78 -24.01 16.06
C TYR A 21 6.11 -23.96 14.68
N ARG A 22 4.83 -24.37 14.59
CA ARG A 22 4.04 -24.23 13.36
C ARG A 22 3.91 -22.77 12.93
N ALA A 23 3.66 -21.85 13.86
CA ALA A 23 3.53 -20.43 13.57
C ALA A 23 4.82 -19.79 13.03
N LEU A 24 5.98 -20.34 13.41
CA LEU A 24 7.30 -19.88 12.97
C LEU A 24 7.75 -20.50 11.64
N THR A 25 7.27 -21.70 11.29
CA THR A 25 7.78 -22.47 10.14
C THR A 25 6.81 -22.56 8.97
N SER A 26 5.50 -22.44 9.21
CA SER A 26 4.48 -22.54 8.16
C SER A 26 4.36 -21.23 7.39
N GLN A 27 4.44 -21.30 6.06
CA GLN A 27 4.19 -20.14 5.19
C GLN A 27 2.85 -19.46 5.48
N ASN A 28 1.78 -20.25 5.66
CA ASN A 28 0.44 -19.71 5.89
C ASN A 28 0.33 -19.01 7.24
N GLU A 29 1.06 -19.48 8.26
CA GLU A 29 1.07 -18.82 9.56
C GLU A 29 1.96 -17.57 9.56
N LEU A 30 3.14 -17.62 8.92
CA LEU A 30 4.02 -16.45 8.78
C LEU A 30 3.30 -15.29 8.07
N ARG A 31 2.43 -15.58 7.10
CA ARG A 31 1.57 -14.57 6.44
C ARG A 31 0.53 -13.92 7.35
N LYS A 32 0.30 -14.44 8.55
CA LYS A 32 -0.67 -13.84 9.50
C LYS A 32 -0.02 -12.81 10.41
N TRP A 33 1.26 -12.97 10.74
CA TRP A 33 1.92 -12.16 11.77
C TRP A 33 3.31 -11.61 11.40
N TRP A 34 4.03 -12.24 10.47
CA TRP A 34 5.40 -11.83 10.14
C TRP A 34 5.47 -10.84 8.98
N ALA A 35 4.86 -11.17 7.83
CA ALA A 35 4.91 -10.32 6.64
C ALA A 35 3.72 -10.58 5.70
N PRO A 36 3.27 -9.58 4.91
CA PRO A 36 2.18 -9.75 3.94
C PRO A 36 2.50 -10.76 2.84
N LYS A 37 3.78 -10.82 2.42
CA LYS A 37 4.24 -11.72 1.37
C LYS A 37 5.32 -12.64 1.91
N VAL A 38 5.02 -13.94 1.91
CA VAL A 38 5.96 -15.01 2.27
C VAL A 38 5.83 -16.12 1.24
N ILE A 39 6.92 -16.47 0.58
CA ILE A 39 7.01 -17.54 -0.43
C ILE A 39 8.20 -18.41 -0.05
N MET A 40 7.97 -19.39 0.84
CA MET A 40 9.02 -20.23 1.42
C MET A 40 9.74 -21.07 0.37
N SER A 41 9.03 -21.54 -0.66
CA SER A 41 9.64 -22.32 -1.77
C SER A 41 10.68 -21.54 -2.59
N ARG A 42 10.67 -20.21 -2.50
CA ARG A 42 11.64 -19.32 -3.14
C ARG A 42 12.50 -18.54 -2.14
N ASN A 43 12.34 -18.82 -0.83
CA ASN A 43 12.98 -18.05 0.24
C ASN A 43 12.69 -16.54 0.18
N ILE A 44 11.51 -16.12 -0.32
CA ILE A 44 11.18 -14.70 -0.48
C ILE A 44 10.24 -14.25 0.64
N VAL A 45 10.58 -13.15 1.31
CA VAL A 45 9.74 -12.43 2.25
C VAL A 45 9.70 -10.95 1.85
N ALA A 46 8.54 -10.32 1.90
CA ALA A 46 8.42 -8.87 1.74
C ALA A 46 7.60 -8.30 2.88
N GLN A 47 8.25 -7.50 3.72
CA GLN A 47 7.64 -6.76 4.83
C GLN A 47 7.00 -5.46 4.34
N GLU A 48 7.45 -4.95 3.20
CA GLU A 48 6.95 -3.79 2.47
C GLU A 48 6.88 -4.17 0.97
N GLU A 49 6.03 -3.51 0.18
CA GLU A 49 5.75 -3.89 -1.22
C GLU A 49 7.01 -3.96 -2.10
N ASP A 50 7.91 -2.99 -1.96
CA ASP A 50 9.11 -2.86 -2.79
C ASP A 50 10.36 -3.48 -2.15
N ARG A 51 10.23 -4.08 -0.96
CA ARG A 51 11.38 -4.54 -0.17
C ARG A 51 11.43 -6.05 -0.06
N LEU A 52 12.10 -6.66 -1.03
CA LEU A 52 12.30 -8.12 -1.04
C LEU A 52 13.50 -8.52 -0.18
N MET A 53 13.21 -9.43 0.75
CA MET A 53 14.17 -10.07 1.63
C MET A 53 14.27 -11.54 1.26
N GLU A 54 15.50 -12.05 1.26
CA GLU A 54 15.78 -13.47 1.21
C GLU A 54 15.82 -14.04 2.63
N MET A 55 14.92 -14.98 2.92
CA MET A 55 14.82 -15.69 4.18
C MET A 55 14.95 -17.19 3.97
N ARG A 56 16.11 -17.78 4.33
CA ARG A 56 16.37 -19.22 4.17
C ARG A 56 16.42 -19.91 5.53
N LEU A 57 15.79 -21.07 5.65
CA LEU A 57 15.89 -21.88 6.86
C LEU A 57 17.31 -22.47 6.98
N ILE A 58 18.00 -22.17 8.07
CA ILE A 58 19.34 -22.69 8.38
C ILE A 58 19.23 -23.95 9.24
N GLN A 59 18.46 -23.86 10.31
CA GLN A 59 18.34 -24.93 11.31
C GLN A 59 16.92 -24.90 11.90
N SER A 60 16.40 -26.07 12.21
CA SER A 60 15.09 -26.21 12.84
C SER A 60 15.08 -27.44 13.73
N GLU A 61 14.80 -27.23 15.01
CA GLU A 61 14.62 -28.27 16.02
C GLU A 61 13.16 -28.21 16.45
N ALA A 62 12.42 -29.28 16.17
CA ALA A 62 10.98 -29.31 16.35
C ALA A 62 10.60 -28.89 17.79
N ASN A 63 9.72 -27.89 17.90
CA ASN A 63 9.21 -27.37 19.18
C ASN A 63 10.23 -26.64 20.08
N GLU A 64 11.49 -26.51 19.66
CA GLU A 64 12.56 -25.94 20.47
C GLU A 64 13.16 -24.70 19.84
N MET A 65 13.50 -24.76 18.55
CA MET A 65 14.25 -23.67 17.91
C MET A 65 14.08 -23.62 16.40
N VAL A 66 14.12 -22.41 15.85
CA VAL A 66 14.16 -22.15 14.40
C VAL A 66 15.19 -21.06 14.11
N ARG A 67 16.06 -21.27 13.12
CA ARG A 67 17.02 -20.28 12.63
C ARG A 67 16.86 -20.00 11.14
N TYR A 68 16.80 -18.72 10.80
CA TYR A 68 16.74 -18.24 9.43
C TYR A 68 17.93 -17.33 9.11
N SER A 69 18.46 -17.44 7.89
CA SER A 69 19.27 -16.36 7.32
C SER A 69 18.34 -15.25 6.87
N TRP A 70 18.79 -13.99 6.95
CA TRP A 70 18.02 -12.83 6.53
C TRP A 70 18.93 -11.86 5.76
N ARG A 71 18.53 -11.50 4.54
CA ARG A 71 19.30 -10.59 3.69
C ARG A 71 18.38 -9.81 2.76
N GLY A 72 18.61 -8.51 2.57
CA GLY A 72 17.94 -7.78 1.49
C GLY A 72 18.44 -8.19 0.11
N GLN A 73 17.55 -8.39 -0.86
CA GLN A 73 17.97 -8.73 -2.23
C GLN A 73 18.76 -7.60 -2.90
N GLU A 74 18.49 -6.36 -2.52
CA GLU A 74 19.18 -5.16 -3.02
C GLU A 74 20.45 -4.80 -2.23
N TRP A 75 20.76 -5.53 -1.14
CA TRP A 75 21.95 -5.24 -0.36
C TRP A 75 23.22 -5.52 -1.17
N GLU A 76 24.20 -4.61 -1.08
CA GLU A 76 25.52 -4.76 -1.68
C GLU A 76 26.14 -6.11 -1.33
N LYS A 77 26.90 -6.71 -2.27
CA LYS A 77 27.36 -8.11 -2.16
C LYS A 77 28.23 -8.37 -0.92
N ASP A 78 28.98 -7.37 -0.48
CA ASP A 78 29.88 -7.39 0.68
C ASP A 78 29.17 -7.13 2.01
N ARG A 79 27.93 -6.62 2.00
CA ARG A 79 27.11 -6.52 3.20
C ARG A 79 26.80 -7.93 3.74
N PRO A 80 27.07 -8.21 5.03
CA PRO A 80 26.87 -9.55 5.59
C PRO A 80 25.38 -9.92 5.66
N THR A 81 25.12 -11.22 5.58
CA THR A 81 23.82 -11.80 5.87
C THR A 81 23.61 -11.83 7.39
N THR A 82 22.45 -11.36 7.84
CA THR A 82 22.04 -11.41 9.25
C THR A 82 21.37 -12.74 9.57
N VAL A 83 21.28 -13.10 10.85
CA VAL A 83 20.68 -14.36 11.30
C VAL A 83 19.58 -14.11 12.32
N ILE A 84 18.42 -14.70 12.09
CA ILE A 84 17.28 -14.71 13.01
C ILE A 84 17.30 -16.03 13.76
N THR A 85 17.33 -15.99 15.09
CA THR A 85 17.22 -17.15 15.98
C THR A 85 15.98 -17.02 16.85
N LEU A 86 15.09 -18.00 16.77
CA LEU A 86 13.83 -18.08 17.49
C LEU A 86 13.88 -19.30 18.41
N GLN A 87 13.89 -19.09 19.73
CA GLN A 87 14.00 -20.16 20.72
C GLN A 87 12.72 -20.24 21.56
N ILE A 88 12.13 -21.42 21.62
CA ILE A 88 10.90 -21.76 22.34
C ILE A 88 11.31 -22.39 23.67
N GLU A 89 11.05 -21.70 24.77
CA GLU A 89 11.31 -22.19 26.12
C GLU A 89 9.99 -22.55 26.81
N ASP A 90 9.87 -23.81 27.25
CA ASP A 90 8.80 -24.22 28.15
C ASP A 90 9.11 -23.74 29.57
N LEU A 91 8.20 -22.97 30.17
CA LEU A 91 8.37 -22.46 31.52
C LEU A 91 7.80 -23.39 32.59
N GLY A 92 7.23 -24.54 32.19
CA GLY A 92 6.67 -25.53 33.09
C GLY A 92 5.28 -25.14 33.60
N ALA A 93 4.36 -26.09 33.62
CA ALA A 93 2.94 -25.95 33.95
C ALA A 93 2.64 -25.65 35.44
N SER A 94 3.25 -24.63 36.03
CA SER A 94 2.51 -23.88 37.07
C SER A 94 1.51 -23.02 36.31
N ARG A 95 0.24 -23.49 36.31
CA ARG A 95 -0.93 -22.80 35.77
C ARG A 95 -1.00 -21.40 36.39
N SER A 96 -0.25 -20.45 35.83
CA SER A 96 -0.46 -19.05 36.07
C SER A 96 -1.94 -18.81 35.74
N ASN A 97 -2.65 -18.10 36.61
CA ASN A 97 -4.06 -17.72 36.38
C ASN A 97 -4.28 -16.93 35.06
N THR A 98 -3.22 -16.70 34.27
CA THR A 98 -3.21 -16.01 32.97
C THR A 98 -3.06 -16.95 31.76
N GLY A 99 -2.64 -18.22 31.94
CA GLY A 99 -2.48 -19.20 30.85
C GLY A 99 -1.24 -19.04 29.95
N GLU A 100 -0.24 -18.25 30.37
CA GLU A 100 1.01 -18.07 29.61
C GLU A 100 2.09 -19.08 30.06
N GLY A 101 2.24 -20.19 29.32
CA GLY A 101 3.13 -21.31 29.69
C GLY A 101 4.48 -21.34 28.95
N LEU A 102 4.67 -20.54 27.90
CA LEU A 102 5.88 -20.54 27.08
C LEU A 102 6.53 -19.17 26.99
N ARG A 103 7.83 -19.14 26.72
CA ARG A 103 8.58 -17.95 26.33
C ARG A 103 9.21 -18.15 24.97
N LEU A 104 8.95 -17.23 24.05
CA LEU A 104 9.67 -17.14 22.79
C LEU A 104 10.76 -16.06 22.92
N LYS A 105 12.02 -16.47 22.77
CA LYS A 105 13.17 -15.56 22.66
C LYS A 105 13.52 -15.37 21.19
N VAL A 106 13.74 -14.12 20.81
CA VAL A 106 14.17 -13.72 19.46
C VAL A 106 15.53 -13.06 19.58
N SER A 107 16.49 -13.54 18.82
CA SER A 107 17.76 -12.84 18.54
C SER A 107 17.87 -12.61 17.05
N HIS A 108 18.25 -11.40 16.63
CA HIS A 108 18.58 -11.08 15.25
C HIS A 108 19.97 -10.43 15.20
N ASP A 109 20.98 -11.21 14.79
CA ASP A 109 22.41 -10.89 14.83
C ASP A 109 23.03 -10.64 13.45
N GLY A 110 24.29 -10.17 13.41
CA GLY A 110 25.05 -9.91 12.17
C GLY A 110 24.89 -8.50 11.56
N TRP A 111 24.36 -7.55 12.32
CA TRP A 111 24.09 -6.19 11.82
C TRP A 111 25.36 -5.34 11.67
N THR A 112 25.49 -4.64 10.55
CA THR A 112 26.54 -3.62 10.33
C THR A 112 25.99 -2.22 10.07
N ASP A 113 24.70 -2.13 9.75
CA ASP A 113 23.97 -0.90 9.43
C ASP A 113 22.96 -0.61 10.55
N LYS A 114 23.09 0.57 11.16
CA LYS A 114 22.30 0.95 12.32
C LYS A 114 20.85 1.27 11.96
N ASP A 115 20.62 1.98 10.86
CA ASP A 115 19.29 2.44 10.48
C ASP A 115 18.44 1.24 10.09
N GLU A 116 19.03 0.29 9.37
CA GLU A 116 18.37 -0.96 9.04
C GLU A 116 18.06 -1.81 10.27
N ARG A 117 19.02 -1.93 11.18
CA ARG A 117 18.84 -2.67 12.43
C ARG A 117 17.72 -2.07 13.27
N ASP A 118 17.66 -0.75 13.39
CA ASP A 118 16.66 -0.05 14.19
C ASP A 118 15.27 -0.12 13.53
N TYR A 119 15.19 -0.04 12.20
CA TYR A 119 13.97 -0.33 11.45
C TYR A 119 13.46 -1.75 11.73
N GLN A 120 14.33 -2.76 11.58
CA GLN A 120 13.95 -4.16 11.81
C GLN A 120 13.54 -4.42 13.26
N ALA A 121 14.16 -3.73 14.24
CA ALA A 121 13.76 -3.79 15.63
C ALA A 121 12.33 -3.25 15.85
N GLY A 122 11.96 -2.19 15.13
CA GLY A 122 10.59 -1.67 15.09
C GLY A 122 9.58 -2.68 14.53
N VAL A 123 9.93 -3.34 13.42
CA VAL A 123 9.11 -4.41 12.82
C VAL A 123 8.90 -5.56 13.80
N TRP A 124 9.98 -6.05 14.42
CA TRP A 124 9.90 -7.15 15.39
C TRP A 124 8.96 -6.84 16.55
N LYS A 125 9.03 -5.62 17.12
CA LYS A 125 8.14 -5.21 18.20
C LYS A 125 6.68 -5.31 17.81
N LYS A 126 6.31 -4.90 16.59
CA LYS A 126 4.92 -4.98 16.11
C LYS A 126 4.52 -6.42 15.78
N ALA A 127 5.36 -7.15 15.04
CA ALA A 127 5.11 -8.53 14.63
C ALA A 127 4.91 -9.48 15.82
N LEU A 128 5.72 -9.34 16.87
CA LEU A 128 5.61 -10.17 18.06
C LEU A 128 4.33 -9.93 18.86
N GLN A 129 3.76 -8.73 18.84
CA GLN A 129 2.45 -8.47 19.45
C GLN A 129 1.34 -9.18 18.68
N VAL A 130 1.40 -9.16 17.34
CA VAL A 130 0.44 -9.88 16.50
C VAL A 130 0.55 -11.39 16.72
N LEU A 131 1.77 -11.93 16.76
CA LEU A 131 1.99 -13.35 17.05
C LEU A 131 1.40 -13.75 18.42
N LYS A 132 1.60 -12.90 19.44
CA LYS A 132 1.03 -13.12 20.78
C LYS A 132 -0.50 -13.18 20.74
N MET A 133 -1.15 -12.28 20.01
CA MET A 133 -2.61 -12.26 19.86
C MET A 133 -3.12 -13.47 19.06
N LEU A 134 -2.48 -13.77 17.92
CA LEU A 134 -2.80 -14.91 17.06
C LEU A 134 -2.77 -16.22 17.85
N LEU A 135 -1.72 -16.45 18.62
CA LEU A 135 -1.56 -17.68 19.41
C LEU A 135 -2.51 -17.78 20.60
N ALA A 136 -2.97 -16.63 21.13
CA ALA A 136 -3.95 -16.58 22.20
C ALA A 136 -5.40 -16.68 21.69
N ASP A 137 -5.61 -16.91 20.38
CA ASP A 137 -6.91 -16.95 19.71
C ASP A 137 -7.75 -15.68 19.97
N LYS A 138 -7.07 -14.52 19.95
CA LYS A 138 -7.69 -13.20 20.08
C LYS A 138 -7.79 -12.53 18.72
N ASP A 139 -8.78 -11.64 18.58
CA ASP A 139 -8.85 -10.74 17.44
C ASP A 139 -7.54 -9.97 17.30
N TYR A 140 -7.00 -9.97 16.09
CA TYR A 140 -5.77 -9.27 15.75
C TYR A 140 -5.91 -8.61 14.40
N ARG A 141 -5.11 -7.57 14.19
CA ARG A 141 -4.85 -7.00 12.87
C ARG A 141 -3.38 -7.24 12.54
N PRO A 142 -3.01 -7.76 11.36
CA PRO A 142 -1.64 -7.82 10.93
C PRO A 142 -0.95 -6.46 11.08
N TRP A 143 0.32 -6.44 11.48
CA TRP A 143 0.98 -5.18 11.82
C TRP A 143 1.26 -4.28 10.62
N TRP A 144 1.18 -4.84 9.42
CA TRP A 144 1.22 -4.14 8.14
C TRP A 144 -0.16 -3.67 7.67
N GLN A 145 -1.28 -4.09 8.30
CA GLN A 145 -2.58 -3.49 8.05
C GLN A 145 -2.65 -2.15 8.80
N GLY A 146 -2.64 -1.06 8.03
CA GLY A 146 -2.50 0.31 8.54
C GLY A 146 -1.17 0.97 8.17
N VAL A 147 -0.22 0.20 7.61
CA VAL A 147 0.78 0.77 6.70
C VAL A 147 0.01 0.94 5.39
N GLU A 148 -0.47 2.15 5.14
CA GLU A 148 -1.13 2.50 3.89
C GLU A 148 -0.27 2.02 2.72
N ALA A 149 -0.75 1.02 1.96
CA ALA A 149 -0.03 0.48 0.81
C ALA A 149 0.38 1.63 -0.11
N ARG A 150 1.56 1.58 -0.73
CA ARG A 150 1.91 2.60 -1.73
C ARG A 150 0.87 2.47 -2.85
N GLY A 151 0.19 3.56 -3.18
CA GLY A 151 -0.95 3.56 -4.10
C GLY A 151 -2.33 3.33 -3.48
N SER A 152 -2.44 3.22 -2.15
CA SER A 152 -3.74 3.37 -1.47
C SER A 152 -4.23 4.82 -1.57
N TRP A 153 -5.55 4.98 -1.73
CA TRP A 153 -6.18 6.27 -1.97
C TRP A 153 -6.78 6.81 -0.67
N ARG A 154 -6.48 8.06 -0.34
CA ARG A 154 -7.14 8.79 0.75
C ARG A 154 -8.02 9.90 0.19
N GLN A 155 -9.19 10.09 0.78
CA GLN A 155 -10.04 11.23 0.45
C GLN A 155 -9.43 12.50 1.04
N VAL A 156 -9.43 13.59 0.28
CA VAL A 156 -8.88 14.88 0.69
C VAL A 156 -9.80 16.04 0.35
N LYS A 157 -9.56 17.20 0.95
CA LYS A 157 -10.15 18.47 0.50
C LYS A 157 -9.29 19.10 -0.60
N LEU A 158 -9.89 19.93 -1.46
CA LEU A 158 -9.19 20.64 -2.54
C LEU A 158 -7.92 21.37 -2.10
N ALA A 159 -7.91 21.97 -0.90
CA ALA A 159 -6.75 22.66 -0.36
C ALA A 159 -5.49 21.77 -0.26
N ILE A 160 -5.66 20.45 -0.12
CA ILE A 160 -4.57 19.47 -0.05
C ILE A 160 -4.03 19.11 -1.44
N LEU A 161 -4.83 19.27 -2.50
CA LEU A 161 -4.38 19.00 -3.88
C LEU A 161 -3.39 20.05 -4.39
N LYS A 162 -3.53 21.31 -3.95
CA LYS A 162 -2.69 22.42 -4.40
C LYS A 162 -1.18 22.12 -4.29
N PRO A 163 -0.63 21.73 -3.12
CA PRO A 163 0.80 21.43 -3.01
C PRO A 163 1.24 20.20 -3.82
N VAL A 164 0.33 19.25 -4.07
CA VAL A 164 0.62 18.07 -4.91
C VAL A 164 0.75 18.48 -6.38
N ILE A 165 -0.15 19.33 -6.87
CA ILE A 165 -0.08 19.87 -8.24
C ILE A 165 1.14 20.78 -8.39
N GLU A 166 1.47 21.60 -7.40
CA GLU A 166 2.64 22.49 -7.44
C GLU A 166 3.98 21.73 -7.32
N SER A 167 3.97 20.45 -6.88
CA SER A 167 5.19 19.65 -6.73
C SER A 167 5.96 19.43 -8.05
N ILE A 168 5.31 19.62 -9.20
CA ILE A 168 5.92 19.52 -10.55
C ILE A 168 7.12 20.47 -10.68
N GLU A 169 7.09 21.65 -10.07
CA GLU A 169 8.18 22.63 -10.14
C GLU A 169 9.46 22.15 -9.43
N LYS A 170 9.35 21.14 -8.56
CA LYS A 170 10.49 20.57 -7.81
C LYS A 170 11.25 19.48 -8.61
N LYS A 171 10.74 19.07 -9.77
CA LYS A 171 11.40 18.17 -10.73
C LYS A 171 12.18 19.01 -11.75
N PRO A 172 13.20 18.47 -12.46
CA PRO A 172 13.94 19.23 -13.48
C PRO A 172 12.94 19.93 -14.43
N PRO A 173 13.17 21.22 -14.75
CA PRO A 173 12.14 22.08 -15.31
C PRO A 173 11.64 21.56 -16.65
N ILE A 174 10.41 21.04 -16.66
CA ILE A 174 9.65 20.76 -17.88
C ILE A 174 9.28 22.12 -18.47
N LYS A 175 9.55 22.35 -19.77
CA LYS A 175 9.35 23.64 -20.49
C LYS A 175 7.92 24.23 -20.43
N GLN A 176 6.96 23.57 -19.79
CA GLN A 176 5.55 23.97 -19.69
C GLN A 176 4.93 23.74 -18.30
N SER A 177 5.74 23.51 -17.25
CA SER A 177 5.24 23.20 -15.89
C SER A 177 4.19 24.19 -15.37
N LYS A 178 4.39 25.49 -15.59
CA LYS A 178 3.46 26.55 -15.14
C LYS A 178 2.08 26.45 -15.78
N GLN A 179 2.01 26.15 -17.08
CA GLN A 179 0.72 26.01 -17.78
C GLN A 179 -0.02 24.75 -17.32
N ILE A 180 0.70 23.65 -17.09
CA ILE A 180 0.14 22.40 -16.54
C ILE A 180 -0.48 22.66 -15.16
N ILE A 181 0.25 23.33 -14.28
CA ILE A 181 -0.22 23.67 -12.93
C ILE A 181 -1.48 24.52 -12.99
N GLN A 182 -1.50 25.54 -13.84
CA GLN A 182 -2.66 26.40 -14.03
C GLN A 182 -3.88 25.63 -14.53
N SER A 183 -3.71 24.80 -15.57
CA SER A 183 -4.80 23.97 -16.11
C SER A 183 -5.32 22.96 -15.10
N ALA A 184 -4.42 22.23 -14.43
CA ALA A 184 -4.78 21.23 -13.42
C ALA A 184 -5.50 21.87 -12.23
N TRP A 185 -4.99 23.00 -11.74
CA TRP A 185 -5.61 23.72 -10.63
C TRP A 185 -6.98 24.28 -11.02
N ARG A 186 -7.13 24.83 -12.23
CA ARG A 186 -8.44 25.33 -12.71
C ARG A 186 -9.48 24.21 -12.75
N LEU A 187 -9.11 23.06 -13.30
CA LEU A 187 -9.93 21.86 -13.35
C LEU A 187 -10.36 21.40 -11.96
N CYS A 188 -9.42 21.34 -11.00
CA CYS A 188 -9.75 20.95 -9.63
C CYS A 188 -10.70 21.94 -8.94
N ASN A 189 -10.51 23.25 -9.11
CA ASN A 189 -11.39 24.25 -8.51
C ASN A 189 -12.83 24.18 -9.05
N GLN A 190 -13.00 24.01 -10.36
CA GLN A 190 -14.33 24.03 -10.96
C GLN A 190 -15.15 22.78 -10.63
N LEU A 191 -14.49 21.64 -10.38
CA LEU A 191 -15.15 20.36 -10.10
C LEU A 191 -15.32 20.05 -8.60
N ASP A 192 -14.73 20.84 -7.70
CA ASP A 192 -14.70 20.55 -6.25
C ASP A 192 -16.08 20.39 -5.61
N ALA A 193 -17.07 21.18 -6.05
CA ALA A 193 -18.43 21.12 -5.51
C ALA A 193 -19.23 19.90 -5.98
N TYR A 194 -18.73 19.16 -6.97
CA TYR A 194 -19.50 18.13 -7.69
C TYR A 194 -18.98 16.71 -7.47
N GLY A 195 -17.84 16.54 -6.80
CA GLY A 195 -17.27 15.23 -6.51
C GLY A 195 -16.36 15.22 -5.29
N ASN A 196 -15.73 14.09 -5.06
CA ASN A 196 -14.80 13.87 -3.96
C ASN A 196 -13.40 13.65 -4.51
N TRP A 197 -12.45 14.39 -3.97
CA TRP A 197 -11.04 14.26 -4.32
C TRP A 197 -10.37 13.15 -3.52
N TYR A 198 -9.58 12.35 -4.22
CA TYR A 198 -8.71 11.36 -3.61
C TYR A 198 -7.29 11.54 -4.14
N ILE A 199 -6.30 11.30 -3.29
CA ILE A 199 -4.88 11.27 -3.67
C ILE A 199 -4.31 9.91 -3.27
N LYS A 200 -3.44 9.34 -4.10
CA LYS A 200 -2.57 8.25 -3.67
C LYS A 200 -1.65 8.72 -2.55
N ASN A 201 -1.35 7.84 -1.60
CA ASN A 201 -0.54 8.20 -0.44
C ASN A 201 0.93 8.53 -0.75
N ASP A 202 1.41 8.22 -1.95
CA ASP A 202 2.70 8.63 -2.48
C ASP A 202 2.66 9.95 -3.28
N ASP A 203 1.51 10.63 -3.28
CA ASP A 203 1.21 11.85 -4.04
C ASP A 203 1.45 11.73 -5.56
N SER A 204 1.51 10.50 -6.09
CA SER A 204 1.80 10.22 -7.51
C SER A 204 0.60 10.45 -8.44
N GLU A 205 -0.61 10.43 -7.89
CA GLU A 205 -1.86 10.52 -8.65
C GLU A 205 -2.97 11.09 -7.75
N TYR A 206 -3.85 11.87 -8.33
CA TYR A 206 -5.09 12.33 -7.72
C TYR A 206 -6.26 12.01 -8.65
N GLN A 207 -7.46 11.89 -8.11
CA GLN A 207 -8.64 11.52 -8.90
C GLN A 207 -9.89 12.20 -8.36
N LEU A 208 -10.82 12.44 -9.26
CA LEU A 208 -12.17 12.86 -8.93
C LEU A 208 -13.08 11.64 -8.93
N ARG A 209 -13.82 11.45 -7.84
CA ARG A 209 -14.84 10.41 -7.71
C ARG A 209 -16.22 10.99 -7.45
N TYR A 210 -17.23 10.31 -7.97
CA TYR A 210 -18.60 10.46 -7.49
C TYR A 210 -19.00 9.19 -6.76
N GLU A 211 -19.28 9.29 -5.46
CA GLU A 211 -19.37 8.12 -4.56
C GLU A 211 -18.11 7.22 -4.70
N ASN A 212 -18.28 5.99 -5.19
CA ASN A 212 -17.22 5.02 -5.41
C ASN A 212 -16.76 4.93 -6.88
N MET A 213 -17.35 5.70 -7.80
CA MET A 213 -17.06 5.67 -9.23
C MET A 213 -15.98 6.70 -9.58
N GLN A 214 -14.95 6.27 -10.31
CA GLN A 214 -13.88 7.14 -10.79
C GLN A 214 -14.34 7.84 -12.07
N ILE A 215 -14.25 9.17 -12.08
CA ILE A 215 -14.56 9.94 -13.29
C ILE A 215 -13.29 10.06 -14.13
N PHE A 216 -12.25 10.62 -13.52
CA PHE A 216 -10.91 10.67 -14.08
C PHE A 216 -9.88 10.61 -12.95
N SER A 217 -8.66 10.24 -13.32
CA SER A 217 -7.48 10.46 -12.51
C SER A 217 -6.46 11.29 -13.26
N ALA A 218 -5.55 11.92 -12.53
CA ALA A 218 -4.50 12.75 -13.10
C ALA A 218 -3.22 12.61 -12.28
N THR A 219 -2.10 12.61 -12.97
CA THR A 219 -0.77 12.65 -12.34
C THR A 219 -0.32 14.10 -12.22
N PRO A 220 0.62 14.42 -11.30
CA PRO A 220 1.20 15.75 -11.21
C PRO A 220 1.75 16.24 -12.55
N ASP A 221 2.43 15.42 -13.34
CA ASP A 221 2.97 15.83 -14.65
C ASP A 221 1.91 16.13 -15.74
N GLY A 222 0.62 16.07 -15.41
CA GLY A 222 -0.46 16.54 -16.26
C GLY A 222 -1.02 15.48 -17.20
N LEU A 223 -0.75 14.20 -16.96
CA LEU A 223 -1.42 13.11 -17.67
C LEU A 223 -2.78 12.85 -17.01
N VAL A 224 -3.86 13.03 -17.78
CA VAL A 224 -5.24 12.79 -17.35
C VAL A 224 -5.71 11.46 -17.93
N THR A 225 -6.34 10.64 -17.10
CA THR A 225 -6.90 9.33 -17.44
C THR A 225 -8.40 9.33 -17.20
N LEU A 226 -9.20 9.11 -18.25
CA LEU A 226 -10.65 8.92 -18.15
C LEU A 226 -10.99 7.45 -17.85
N HIS A 227 -11.97 7.21 -16.96
CA HIS A 227 -12.36 5.85 -16.54
C HIS A 227 -13.76 5.47 -17.05
N TRP A 228 -13.84 5.05 -18.32
CA TRP A 228 -15.12 4.78 -19.01
C TRP A 228 -15.98 3.70 -18.35
N GLN A 229 -15.38 2.70 -17.69
CA GLN A 229 -16.14 1.65 -17.01
C GLN A 229 -16.97 2.19 -15.84
N ASP A 230 -16.41 3.12 -15.08
CA ASP A 230 -17.09 3.73 -13.94
C ASP A 230 -18.09 4.79 -14.40
N ILE A 231 -17.74 5.57 -15.43
CA ILE A 231 -18.68 6.50 -16.09
C ILE A 231 -19.89 5.74 -16.66
N LYS A 232 -19.68 4.55 -17.26
CA LYS A 232 -20.76 3.69 -17.74
C LYS A 232 -21.72 3.27 -16.63
N GLN A 233 -21.20 2.93 -15.45
CA GLN A 233 -22.03 2.60 -14.29
C GLN A 233 -22.86 3.79 -13.82
N LEU A 234 -22.27 5.00 -13.90
CA LEU A 234 -22.94 6.25 -13.51
C LEU A 234 -24.06 6.64 -14.49
N LEU A 235 -23.75 6.65 -15.80
CA LEU A 235 -24.63 7.19 -16.84
C LEU A 235 -25.64 6.17 -17.40
N GLY A 236 -25.34 4.88 -17.37
CA GLY A 236 -26.20 3.86 -17.97
C GLY A 236 -26.53 4.17 -19.44
N PRO A 237 -27.82 4.24 -19.84
CA PRO A 237 -28.22 4.57 -21.22
C PRO A 237 -27.74 5.92 -21.75
N ALA A 238 -27.41 6.89 -20.89
CA ALA A 238 -26.94 8.21 -21.33
C ALA A 238 -25.45 8.22 -21.73
N LEU A 239 -24.77 7.07 -21.66
CA LEU A 239 -23.35 6.95 -21.96
C LEU A 239 -23.03 7.28 -23.42
N ASP A 240 -23.84 6.78 -24.37
CA ASP A 240 -23.56 6.94 -25.79
C ASP A 240 -23.59 8.42 -26.21
N ASP A 241 -24.54 9.19 -25.67
CA ASP A 241 -24.62 10.64 -25.89
C ASP A 241 -23.41 11.37 -25.31
N ALA A 242 -22.99 11.01 -24.09
CA ALA A 242 -21.81 11.60 -23.46
C ALA A 242 -20.52 11.31 -24.26
N ILE A 243 -20.39 10.11 -24.83
CA ILE A 243 -19.24 9.74 -25.67
C ILE A 243 -19.26 10.49 -26.99
N ASN A 244 -20.40 10.53 -27.68
CA ASN A 244 -20.53 11.23 -28.96
C ASN A 244 -20.19 12.72 -28.81
N ARG A 245 -20.70 13.34 -27.75
CA ARG A 245 -20.36 14.72 -27.43
C ARG A 245 -18.87 14.90 -27.13
N TYR A 246 -18.27 14.02 -26.32
CA TYR A 246 -16.83 14.07 -26.05
C TYR A 246 -16.01 14.02 -27.35
N ILE A 247 -16.32 13.09 -28.25
CA ILE A 247 -15.60 12.90 -29.51
C ILE A 247 -15.65 14.18 -30.35
N VAL A 248 -16.83 14.77 -30.49
CA VAL A 248 -17.05 15.99 -31.28
C VAL A 248 -16.35 17.19 -30.65
N GLU A 249 -16.50 17.38 -29.33
CA GLU A 249 -16.04 18.60 -28.68
C GLU A 249 -14.53 18.58 -28.35
N GLN A 250 -13.93 17.40 -28.17
CA GLN A 250 -12.49 17.24 -27.95
C GLN A 250 -11.72 16.92 -29.23
N ASP A 251 -12.40 16.69 -30.36
CA ASP A 251 -11.82 16.21 -31.63
C ASP A 251 -10.91 14.99 -31.40
N GLN A 252 -11.41 14.03 -30.64
CA GLN A 252 -10.67 12.83 -30.23
C GLN A 252 -11.47 11.57 -30.53
N ASP A 253 -10.85 10.63 -31.23
CA ASP A 253 -11.45 9.31 -31.41
C ASP A 253 -11.34 8.50 -30.11
N VAL A 254 -12.50 8.07 -29.62
CA VAL A 254 -12.65 7.36 -28.35
C VAL A 254 -13.19 5.98 -28.66
N ASN A 255 -12.47 4.94 -28.21
CA ASN A 255 -13.01 3.58 -28.21
C ASN A 255 -13.46 3.21 -26.79
N PRO A 256 -14.77 3.20 -26.49
CA PRO A 256 -15.30 2.92 -25.14
C PRO A 256 -15.11 1.46 -24.72
N GLY A 257 -14.70 0.59 -25.66
CA GLY A 257 -14.27 -0.78 -25.38
C GLY A 257 -12.91 -0.86 -24.68
N LYS A 258 -12.11 0.21 -24.69
CA LYS A 258 -10.94 0.36 -23.82
C LYS A 258 -11.37 0.90 -22.46
N THR A 259 -10.84 0.33 -21.38
CA THR A 259 -11.23 0.71 -20.01
C THR A 259 -10.84 2.14 -19.65
N GLN A 260 -9.77 2.66 -20.27
CA GLN A 260 -9.19 3.97 -19.97
C GLN A 260 -8.64 4.65 -21.23
N ILE A 261 -8.66 5.98 -21.22
CA ILE A 261 -7.94 6.82 -22.19
C ILE A 261 -7.06 7.79 -21.43
N GLN A 262 -5.81 7.89 -21.84
CA GLN A 262 -4.81 8.77 -21.25
C GLN A 262 -4.44 9.89 -22.22
N MET A 263 -4.38 11.12 -21.73
CA MET A 263 -3.97 12.28 -22.52
C MET A 263 -3.32 13.36 -21.66
N PRO A 264 -2.34 14.11 -22.21
CA PRO A 264 -1.83 15.29 -21.54
C PRO A 264 -2.91 16.38 -21.45
N ILE A 265 -3.02 17.03 -20.30
CA ILE A 265 -4.00 18.11 -20.04
C ILE A 265 -3.86 19.29 -21.02
N GLN A 266 -2.70 19.47 -21.62
CA GLN A 266 -2.43 20.51 -22.63
C GLN A 266 -3.09 20.21 -23.99
N LYS A 267 -3.46 18.95 -24.23
CA LYS A 267 -4.20 18.54 -25.43
C LYS A 267 -5.71 18.60 -25.25
N LEU A 268 -6.20 18.95 -24.06
CA LEU A 268 -7.61 19.10 -23.79
C LEU A 268 -8.09 20.51 -24.15
N HIS A 269 -9.26 20.59 -24.76
CA HIS A 269 -10.06 21.80 -24.73
C HIS A 269 -10.65 21.93 -23.32
N LEU A 270 -9.87 22.52 -22.41
CA LEU A 270 -10.08 22.42 -20.96
C LEU A 270 -11.47 22.87 -20.51
N ASP A 271 -11.98 23.98 -21.05
CA ASP A 271 -13.26 24.56 -20.64
C ASP A 271 -14.42 23.62 -20.98
N ILE A 272 -14.43 23.16 -22.24
CA ILE A 272 -15.35 22.15 -22.75
C ILE A 272 -15.25 20.84 -21.95
N TRP A 273 -14.02 20.41 -21.64
CA TRP A 273 -13.81 19.17 -20.90
C TRP A 273 -14.34 19.25 -19.47
N ILE A 274 -14.20 20.41 -18.82
CA ILE A 274 -14.77 20.65 -17.49
C ILE A 274 -16.30 20.65 -17.56
N GLU A 275 -16.89 21.32 -18.54
CA GLU A 275 -18.36 21.31 -18.75
C GLU A 275 -18.88 19.88 -18.97
N TRP A 276 -18.19 19.10 -19.81
CA TRP A 276 -18.52 17.69 -20.03
C TRP A 276 -18.46 16.87 -18.73
N CYS A 277 -17.42 17.08 -17.91
CA CYS A 277 -17.32 16.43 -16.59
C CYS A 277 -18.47 16.83 -15.65
N LEU A 278 -18.86 18.11 -15.64
CA LEU A 278 -19.98 18.60 -14.83
C LEU A 278 -21.31 17.97 -15.25
N ASP A 279 -21.53 17.80 -16.55
CA ASP A 279 -22.75 17.17 -17.07
C ASP A 279 -22.83 15.70 -16.65
N ILE A 280 -21.72 14.97 -16.72
CA ILE A 280 -21.65 13.58 -16.24
C ILE A 280 -22.01 13.48 -14.77
N LEU A 281 -21.44 14.34 -13.94
CA LEU A 281 -21.68 14.37 -12.49
C LEU A 281 -23.14 14.74 -12.19
N THR A 282 -23.71 15.67 -12.96
CA THR A 282 -25.11 16.12 -12.81
C THR A 282 -26.09 15.01 -13.18
N ILE A 283 -25.93 14.39 -14.36
CA ILE A 283 -26.74 13.24 -14.80
C ILE A 283 -26.64 12.10 -13.79
N GLY A 284 -25.42 11.81 -13.32
CA GLY A 284 -25.17 10.80 -12.29
C GLY A 284 -25.96 11.04 -11.01
N ARG A 285 -26.01 12.30 -10.55
CA ARG A 285 -26.76 12.72 -9.37
C ARG A 285 -28.26 12.60 -9.55
N GLU A 286 -28.80 13.04 -10.67
CA GLU A 286 -30.23 12.98 -10.97
C GLU A 286 -30.74 11.53 -11.04
N ARG A 287 -29.98 10.65 -11.71
CA ARG A 287 -30.32 9.22 -11.82
C ARG A 287 -30.31 8.50 -10.47
N ARG A 288 -29.47 8.94 -9.53
CA ARG A 288 -29.44 8.41 -8.16
C ARG A 288 -30.61 8.91 -7.33
N ALA A 289 -30.99 10.18 -7.48
CA ALA A 289 -32.15 10.74 -6.79
C ALA A 289 -33.49 10.12 -7.26
N ALA A 290 -33.53 9.59 -8.48
CA ALA A 290 -34.70 8.92 -9.06
C ALA A 290 -34.83 7.42 -8.73
N LYS A 291 -33.87 6.84 -7.98
CA LYS A 291 -33.88 5.44 -7.52
C LYS A 291 -34.26 5.36 -6.05
#